data_AF-A0A813DNY2-F1
#
_entry.id   AF-A0A813DNY2-F1
#
_cell.length_a   1.000
_cell.length_b   1.000
_cell.length_c   1.000
_cell.angle_alpha   90.00
_cell.angle_beta   90.00
_cell.angle_gamma   90.00
#
_symmetry.space_group_name_H-M   'P 1'
#
loop_
_entity.id
_entity.type
_entity.pdbx_description
1 polymer ?
#
loop_
_entity_poly.entity_id
_entity_poly.type
_entity_poly.pdbx_seq_one_letter_code
_entity_poly.pdbx_strand_id
1 'polypeptide(L)'
;VANPRGKGRGDLQGKVLRVALDWLRRDLSELRPGALALVELVAGGVLGAFMKMQDYLWQVEPRLCEVDPALANNPGLAAHLLELEEQWDLGDRYLMDPEAFQSLLDTAASLDGFRAQSKPFASMIEECGAELFLVLPRLVWLAALQSRDGGRQVLEKMLPSVSFDTEDGRCAPLQSLFTECSEALFQSLREATDVSDALTGVLV
;
A
#
# COMPACT_ATOMS: atom_id res chain seq x y z
N VAL A 1 -9.80 3.74 28.34
CA VAL A 1 -8.68 2.76 28.36
C VAL A 1 -7.82 3.04 27.15
N ALA A 2 -6.56 3.46 27.33
CA ALA A 2 -5.66 3.88 26.23
C ALA A 2 -5.22 2.72 25.31
N ASN A 3 -5.43 1.48 25.73
CA ASN A 3 -5.17 0.27 24.96
C ASN A 3 -6.33 -0.72 25.14
N PRO A 4 -7.48 -0.54 24.46
CA PRO A 4 -8.63 -1.43 24.59
C PRO A 4 -8.36 -2.86 24.08
N ARG A 5 -7.26 -3.07 23.34
CA ARG A 5 -6.85 -4.37 22.79
C ARG A 5 -5.78 -5.07 23.63
N GLY A 6 -5.22 -4.44 24.65
CA GLY A 6 -4.23 -5.03 25.57
C GLY A 6 -2.91 -5.50 24.92
N LYS A 7 -2.64 -5.11 23.67
CA LYS A 7 -1.40 -5.47 22.96
C LYS A 7 -0.52 -4.25 22.90
N GLY A 8 0.48 -4.17 23.77
CA GLY A 8 1.66 -3.37 23.46
C GLY A 8 2.53 -4.16 22.49
N ARG A 9 3.01 -3.54 21.41
CA ARG A 9 3.93 -4.20 20.47
C ARG A 9 5.31 -4.32 21.11
N GLY A 10 5.67 -5.53 21.54
CA GLY A 10 7.02 -5.86 22.01
C GLY A 10 8.02 -6.12 20.87
N ASP A 11 7.56 -6.04 19.63
CA ASP A 11 8.27 -6.43 18.41
C ASP A 11 8.68 -5.24 17.54
N LEU A 12 8.76 -4.04 18.10
CA LEU A 12 9.33 -2.85 17.43
C LEU A 12 10.85 -2.99 17.26
N GLN A 13 11.26 -3.90 16.38
CA GLN A 13 12.66 -4.20 16.14
C GLN A 13 13.32 -3.07 15.35
N GLY A 14 14.49 -2.59 15.79
CA GLY A 14 15.28 -1.58 15.07
C GLY A 14 15.78 -2.04 13.68
N LYS A 15 15.53 -3.29 13.28
CA LYS A 15 15.77 -3.75 11.91
C LYS A 15 14.83 -3.05 10.91
N VAL A 16 13.56 -2.85 11.24
CA VAL A 16 12.57 -2.17 10.36
C VAL A 16 13.03 -0.75 10.02
N LEU A 17 13.42 0.02 11.05
CA LEU A 17 13.93 1.39 10.89
C LEU A 17 15.19 1.44 10.00
N ARG A 18 16.12 0.49 10.19
CA ARG A 18 17.33 0.40 9.36
C ARG A 18 16.99 0.12 7.89
N VAL A 19 16.09 -0.82 7.62
CA VAL A 19 15.67 -1.14 6.25
C VAL A 19 14.94 0.05 5.61
N ALA A 20 14.08 0.75 6.35
CA ALA A 20 13.42 1.97 5.87
C ALA A 20 14.44 3.05 5.48
N LEU A 21 15.43 3.28 6.34
CA LEU A 21 16.52 4.23 6.09
C LEU A 21 17.39 3.83 4.90
N ASP A 22 17.66 2.53 4.72
CA ASP A 22 18.39 2.02 3.56
C ASP A 22 17.62 2.27 2.26
N TRP A 23 16.29 2.09 2.26
CA TRP A 23 15.45 2.42 1.10
C TRP A 23 15.48 3.91 0.76
N LEU A 24 15.37 4.78 1.76
CA LEU A 24 15.38 6.24 1.56
C LEU A 24 16.75 6.79 1.14
N ARG A 25 17.83 6.03 1.33
CA ARG A 25 19.20 6.39 0.90
C ARG A 25 19.55 5.91 -0.50
N ARG A 26 18.75 5.03 -1.10
CA ARG A 26 18.98 4.53 -2.46
C ARG A 26 18.77 5.64 -3.47
N ASP A 27 19.39 5.46 -4.64
CA ASP A 27 19.00 6.23 -5.80
C ASP A 27 17.64 5.72 -6.30
N LEU A 28 16.60 6.54 -6.13
CA LEU A 28 15.23 6.24 -6.52
C LEU A 28 14.83 6.98 -7.81
N SER A 29 15.78 7.63 -8.50
CA SER A 29 15.50 8.45 -9.69
C SER A 29 14.95 7.65 -10.88
N GLU A 30 15.22 6.35 -10.92
CA GLU A 30 14.70 5.45 -11.95
C GLU A 30 13.28 4.93 -11.65
N LEU A 31 12.75 5.16 -10.44
CA LEU A 31 11.40 4.71 -10.08
C LEU A 31 10.33 5.56 -10.75
N ARG A 32 9.23 4.89 -11.14
CA ARG A 32 8.02 5.59 -11.58
C ARG A 32 7.33 6.31 -10.41
N PRO A 33 6.53 7.36 -10.66
CA PRO A 33 5.93 8.17 -9.61
C PRO A 33 5.15 7.38 -8.55
N GLY A 34 4.35 6.38 -8.94
CA GLY A 34 3.60 5.53 -8.03
C GLY A 34 4.48 4.63 -7.18
N ALA A 35 5.57 4.10 -7.76
CA ALA A 35 6.56 3.32 -7.00
C ALA A 35 7.33 4.22 -6.01
N LEU A 36 7.71 5.43 -6.42
CA LEU A 36 8.35 6.41 -5.52
C LEU A 36 7.41 6.78 -4.36
N ALA A 37 6.15 7.11 -4.65
CA ALA A 37 5.15 7.43 -3.65
C ALA A 37 4.93 6.29 -2.65
N LEU A 38 5.03 5.04 -3.11
CA LEU A 38 4.95 3.86 -2.24
C LEU A 38 6.17 3.74 -1.30
N VAL A 39 7.38 4.02 -1.78
CA VAL A 39 8.58 4.07 -0.92
C VAL A 39 8.44 5.17 0.13
N GLU A 40 7.99 6.37 -0.27
CA GLU A 40 7.75 7.48 0.65
C GLU A 40 6.67 7.14 1.68
N LEU A 41 5.57 6.50 1.25
CA LEU A 41 4.49 6.08 2.14
C LEU A 41 4.98 5.09 3.20
N VAL A 42 5.71 4.05 2.80
CA VAL A 42 6.09 2.97 3.73
C VAL A 42 7.38 3.30 4.47
N ALA A 43 8.49 3.54 3.76
CA ALA A 43 9.79 3.80 4.38
C ALA A 43 9.84 5.20 5.00
N GLY A 44 9.31 6.21 4.30
CA GLY A 44 9.18 7.56 4.82
C GLY A 44 8.20 7.64 5.99
N GLY A 45 7.09 6.90 5.92
CA GLY A 45 6.12 6.78 7.02
C GLY A 45 6.75 6.24 8.32
N VAL A 46 7.50 5.14 8.24
CA VAL A 46 8.21 4.55 9.39
C VAL A 46 9.19 5.55 10.01
N LEU A 47 10.06 6.16 9.18
CA LEU A 47 11.06 7.10 9.68
C LEU A 47 10.41 8.37 10.25
N GLY A 48 9.39 8.89 9.57
CA GLY A 48 8.64 10.07 9.99
C GLY A 48 7.93 9.87 11.32
N ALA A 49 7.24 8.74 11.52
CA ALA A 49 6.59 8.44 12.78
C ALA A 49 7.60 8.27 13.94
N PHE A 50 8.75 7.63 13.66
CA PHE A 50 9.83 7.52 14.64
C PHE A 50 10.39 8.89 15.04
N MET A 51 10.67 9.77 14.07
CA MET A 51 11.16 11.12 14.34
C MET A 51 10.14 11.96 15.11
N LYS A 52 8.85 11.90 14.75
CA LYS A 52 7.78 12.59 15.50
C LYS A 52 7.70 12.14 16.96
N MET A 53 7.81 10.83 17.19
CA MET A 53 7.83 10.27 18.55
C MET A 53 9.05 10.76 19.33
N GLN A 54 10.22 10.76 18.70
CA GLN A 54 11.43 11.31 19.27
C GLN A 54 11.28 12.79 19.63
N ASP A 55 10.84 13.61 18.69
CA ASP A 55 10.62 15.04 18.89
C ASP A 55 9.62 15.32 20.02
N TYR A 56 8.56 14.52 20.13
CA TYR A 56 7.61 14.61 21.23
C TYR A 56 8.27 14.31 22.58
N LEU A 57 9.06 13.23 22.68
CA LEU A 57 9.77 12.88 23.90
C LEU A 57 10.77 13.96 24.32
N TRP A 58 11.49 14.55 23.37
CA TRP A 58 12.38 15.68 23.62
C TRP A 58 11.66 16.91 24.16
N GLN A 59 10.46 17.21 23.65
CA GLN A 59 9.65 18.32 24.14
C GLN A 59 9.08 18.08 25.55
N VAL A 60 8.81 16.81 25.88
CA VAL A 60 8.23 16.41 27.17
C VAL A 60 9.29 16.18 28.25
N GLU A 61 10.53 15.86 27.89
CA GLU A 61 11.64 15.60 28.81
C GLU A 61 11.77 16.62 29.96
N PRO A 62 11.70 17.95 29.72
CA PRO A 62 11.83 18.93 30.81
C PRO A 62 10.65 18.95 31.78
N ARG A 63 9.51 18.37 31.39
CA ARG A 63 8.23 18.37 32.12
C ARG A 63 7.75 16.95 32.39
N LEU A 64 8.66 15.98 32.46
CA LEU A 64 8.32 14.57 32.66
C LEU A 64 7.48 14.34 33.94
N CYS A 65 7.68 15.16 34.96
CA CYS A 65 6.91 15.14 36.21
C CYS A 65 5.43 15.52 36.02
N GLU A 66 5.07 16.17 34.91
CA GLU A 66 3.71 16.58 34.57
C GLU A 66 3.00 15.56 33.68
N VAL A 67 3.71 14.55 33.17
CA VAL A 67 3.14 13.46 32.38
C VAL A 67 2.36 12.54 33.31
N ASP A 68 1.07 12.34 33.00
CA ASP A 68 0.25 11.43 33.79
C ASP A 68 0.75 9.99 33.55
N PRO A 69 0.98 9.18 34.60
CA PRO A 69 1.39 7.78 34.41
C PRO A 69 0.38 6.95 33.62
N ALA A 70 -0.90 7.34 33.59
CA ALA A 70 -1.91 6.74 32.75
C ALA A 70 -1.86 7.32 31.33
N LEU A 71 -1.43 6.52 30.35
CA LEU A 71 -1.37 6.91 28.93
C LEU A 71 -2.70 7.50 28.39
N ALA A 72 -3.85 7.05 28.92
CA ALA A 72 -5.17 7.55 28.53
C ALA A 72 -5.36 9.06 28.79
N ASN A 73 -4.62 9.61 29.75
CA ASN A 73 -4.65 11.02 30.11
C ASN A 73 -3.61 11.85 29.35
N ASN A 74 -2.84 11.22 28.44
CA ASN A 74 -1.83 11.87 27.60
C ASN A 74 -2.19 11.69 26.11
N PRO A 75 -3.21 12.39 25.60
CA PRO A 75 -3.73 12.16 24.25
C PRO A 75 -2.67 12.40 23.14
N GLY A 76 -1.74 13.34 23.35
CA GLY A 76 -0.63 13.57 22.41
C GLY A 76 0.32 12.37 22.33
N LEU A 77 0.76 11.85 23.47
CA LEU A 77 1.60 10.65 23.54
C LEU A 77 0.88 9.43 22.93
N ALA A 78 -0.41 9.27 23.24
CA ALA A 78 -1.20 8.17 22.69
C ALA A 78 -1.33 8.26 21.16
N ALA A 79 -1.50 9.46 20.60
CA ALA A 79 -1.56 9.66 19.15
C ALA A 79 -0.23 9.33 18.46
N HIS A 80 0.91 9.78 19.01
CA HIS A 80 2.22 9.45 18.43
C HIS A 80 2.57 7.97 18.54
N LEU A 81 2.19 7.30 19.64
CA LEU A 81 2.37 5.86 19.78
C LEU A 81 1.51 5.08 18.78
N LEU A 82 0.26 5.48 18.58
CA LEU A 82 -0.62 4.86 17.59
C LEU A 82 -0.06 5.03 16.17
N GLU A 83 0.34 6.23 15.79
CA GLU A 83 0.97 6.50 14.49
C GLU A 83 2.24 5.66 14.31
N LEU A 84 3.09 5.61 15.35
CA LEU A 84 4.30 4.80 15.33
C LEU A 84 3.98 3.32 15.10
N GLU A 85 3.02 2.76 15.84
CA GLU A 85 2.59 1.37 15.70
C GLU A 85 2.05 1.11 14.28
N GLU A 86 1.12 1.93 13.78
CA GLU A 86 0.54 1.77 12.45
C GLU A 86 1.59 1.80 11.33
N GLN A 87 2.56 2.72 11.41
CA GLN A 87 3.65 2.78 10.44
C GLN A 87 4.63 1.62 10.59
N TRP A 88 4.92 1.18 11.82
CA TRP A 88 5.76 0.01 12.06
C TRP A 88 5.14 -1.26 11.50
N ASP A 89 3.82 -1.42 11.62
CA ASP A 89 3.08 -2.54 11.06
C ASP A 89 3.23 -2.61 9.54
N LEU A 90 3.16 -1.46 8.86
CA LEU A 90 3.40 -1.36 7.42
C LEU A 90 4.85 -1.69 7.07
N GLY A 91 5.80 -1.12 7.80
CA GLY A 91 7.23 -1.37 7.62
C GLY A 91 7.59 -2.84 7.81
N ASP A 92 7.14 -3.46 8.89
CA ASP A 92 7.38 -4.86 9.19
C ASP A 92 6.73 -5.78 8.13
N ARG A 93 5.51 -5.46 7.70
CA ARG A 93 4.81 -6.27 6.70
C ARG A 93 5.48 -6.24 5.32
N TYR A 94 5.94 -5.07 4.89
CA TYR A 94 6.39 -4.87 3.52
C TYR A 94 7.91 -4.77 3.42
N LEU A 95 8.57 -3.91 4.18
CA LEU A 95 10.02 -3.68 4.04
C LEU A 95 10.86 -4.89 4.44
N MET A 96 10.37 -5.72 5.35
CA MET A 96 11.08 -6.91 5.82
C MET A 96 11.04 -8.09 4.85
N ASP A 97 10.24 -7.96 3.79
CA ASP A 97 10.09 -8.94 2.72
C ASP A 97 10.41 -8.24 1.38
N PRO A 98 11.70 -8.26 0.97
CA PRO A 98 12.15 -7.52 -0.20
C PRO A 98 11.44 -7.92 -1.49
N GLU A 99 11.07 -9.18 -1.63
CA GLU A 99 10.41 -9.70 -2.83
C GLU A 99 8.95 -9.23 -2.90
N ALA A 100 8.23 -9.28 -1.78
CA ALA A 100 6.88 -8.75 -1.70
C ALA A 100 6.85 -7.22 -1.90
N PHE A 101 7.84 -6.49 -1.36
CA PHE A 101 7.90 -5.05 -1.54
C PHE A 101 8.27 -4.66 -2.97
N GLN A 102 9.21 -5.36 -3.60
CA GLN A 102 9.54 -5.13 -5.02
C GLN A 102 8.32 -5.36 -5.90
N SER A 103 7.57 -6.44 -5.65
CA SER A 103 6.34 -6.75 -6.38
C SER A 103 5.26 -5.68 -6.20
N LEU A 104 5.21 -5.03 -5.03
CA LEU A 104 4.32 -3.91 -4.77
C LEU A 104 4.76 -2.64 -5.53
N LEU A 105 6.07 -2.38 -5.64
CA LEU A 105 6.63 -1.31 -6.47
C LEU A 105 6.30 -1.51 -7.95
N ASP A 106 6.47 -2.73 -8.47
CA ASP A 106 6.15 -3.08 -9.86
C ASP A 106 4.65 -2.93 -10.13
N THR A 107 3.81 -3.32 -9.17
CA THR A 107 2.36 -3.12 -9.23
C THR A 107 2.00 -1.64 -9.29
N ALA A 108 2.60 -0.81 -8.43
CA ALA A 108 2.36 0.64 -8.43
C ALA A 108 2.81 1.29 -9.76
N ALA A 109 3.96 0.89 -10.30
CA ALA A 109 4.46 1.33 -11.60
C ALA A 109 3.55 0.89 -12.77
N SER A 110 2.90 -0.27 -12.65
CA SER A 110 1.92 -0.76 -13.62
C SER A 110 0.62 0.06 -13.55
N LEU A 111 0.15 0.38 -12.35
CA LEU A 111 -1.02 1.24 -12.13
C LEU A 111 -0.82 2.65 -12.69
N ASP A 112 0.39 3.22 -12.63
CA ASP A 112 0.71 4.46 -13.33
C ASP A 112 0.52 4.32 -14.85
N GLY A 113 0.96 3.19 -15.40
CA GLY A 113 0.77 2.85 -16.81
C GLY A 113 -0.71 2.75 -17.18
N PHE A 114 -1.54 2.13 -16.34
CA PHE A 114 -2.99 2.05 -16.53
C PHE A 114 -3.64 3.44 -16.44
N ARG A 115 -3.24 4.27 -15.47
CA ARG A 115 -3.74 5.64 -15.31
C ARG A 115 -3.43 6.50 -16.52
N ALA A 116 -2.23 6.38 -17.09
CA ALA A 116 -1.84 7.13 -18.29
C ALA A 116 -2.63 6.74 -19.54
N GLN A 117 -3.12 5.49 -19.62
CA GLN A 117 -3.81 4.95 -20.78
C GLN A 117 -5.35 5.03 -20.70
N SER A 118 -5.90 5.14 -19.49
CA SER A 118 -7.33 5.10 -19.24
C SER A 118 -7.78 6.34 -18.47
N LYS A 119 -8.36 7.32 -19.19
CA LYS A 119 -9.00 8.50 -18.58
C LYS A 119 -10.06 8.12 -17.54
N PRO A 120 -10.94 7.12 -17.76
CA PRO A 120 -11.92 6.72 -16.76
C PRO A 120 -11.26 6.24 -15.47
N PHE A 121 -10.17 5.49 -15.58
CA PHE A 121 -9.42 5.05 -14.41
C PHE A 121 -8.73 6.21 -13.69
N ALA A 122 -8.19 7.19 -14.43
CA ALA A 122 -7.65 8.39 -13.84
C ALA A 122 -8.71 9.19 -13.07
N SER A 123 -9.91 9.37 -13.63
CA SER A 123 -11.04 10.02 -12.95
C SER A 123 -11.49 9.25 -11.71
N MET A 124 -11.58 7.92 -11.77
CA MET A 124 -11.91 7.09 -10.59
C MET A 124 -10.90 7.27 -9.45
N ILE A 125 -9.60 7.40 -9.76
CA ILE A 125 -8.57 7.68 -8.76
C ILE A 125 -8.74 9.09 -8.17
N GLU A 126 -8.95 10.09 -9.02
CA GLU A 126 -9.02 11.50 -8.61
C GLU A 126 -10.28 11.81 -7.79
N GLU A 127 -11.39 11.17 -8.11
CA GLU A 127 -12.68 11.35 -7.43
C GLU A 127 -12.89 10.37 -6.27
N CYS A 128 -11.95 9.42 -6.08
CA CYS A 128 -12.11 8.30 -5.14
C CYS A 128 -13.46 7.57 -5.32
N GLY A 129 -13.85 7.34 -6.58
CA GLY A 129 -15.12 6.70 -6.93
C GLY A 129 -15.30 5.34 -6.25
N ALA A 130 -16.54 4.98 -5.90
CA ALA A 130 -16.81 3.71 -5.20
C ALA A 130 -16.38 2.49 -6.03
N GLU A 131 -16.39 2.62 -7.35
CA GLU A 131 -15.94 1.65 -8.34
C GLU A 131 -14.44 1.34 -8.21
N LEU A 132 -13.64 2.29 -7.70
CA LEU A 132 -12.21 2.09 -7.46
C LEU A 132 -11.96 0.90 -6.53
N PHE A 133 -12.81 0.69 -5.53
CA PHE A 133 -12.69 -0.44 -4.60
C PHE A 133 -12.99 -1.80 -5.25
N LEU A 134 -13.68 -1.83 -6.40
CA LEU A 134 -13.95 -3.04 -7.17
C LEU A 134 -12.90 -3.27 -8.27
N VAL A 135 -12.42 -2.18 -8.89
CA VAL A 135 -11.48 -2.22 -10.01
C VAL A 135 -10.04 -2.40 -9.53
N LEU A 136 -9.63 -1.71 -8.48
CA LEU A 136 -8.25 -1.71 -8.01
C LEU A 136 -7.76 -3.11 -7.60
N PRO A 137 -8.50 -3.92 -6.82
CA PRO A 137 -8.06 -5.28 -6.50
C PRO A 137 -7.85 -6.15 -7.75
N ARG A 138 -8.70 -5.99 -8.77
CA ARG A 138 -8.59 -6.73 -10.04
C ARG A 138 -7.35 -6.30 -10.82
N LEU A 139 -7.06 -5.00 -10.88
CA LEU A 139 -5.84 -4.49 -11.52
C LEU A 139 -4.58 -4.94 -10.80
N VAL A 140 -4.60 -4.99 -9.46
CA VAL A 140 -3.50 -5.54 -8.66
C VAL A 140 -3.31 -7.02 -8.96
N TRP A 141 -4.37 -7.81 -9.04
CA TRP A 141 -4.28 -9.24 -9.42
C TRP A 141 -3.72 -9.42 -10.81
N LEU A 142 -4.20 -8.61 -11.76
CA LEU A 142 -3.71 -8.61 -13.12
C LEU A 142 -2.20 -8.26 -13.16
N ALA A 143 -1.78 -7.16 -12.54
CA ALA A 143 -0.37 -6.77 -12.48
C ALA A 143 0.50 -7.86 -11.83
N ALA A 144 0.02 -8.47 -10.75
CA ALA A 144 0.68 -9.57 -10.08
C ALA A 144 0.83 -10.82 -10.99
N LEU A 145 -0.22 -11.19 -11.74
CA LEU A 145 -0.17 -12.32 -12.67
C LEU A 145 0.75 -12.08 -13.88
N GLN A 146 1.02 -10.83 -14.26
CA GLN A 146 2.01 -10.51 -15.29
C GLN A 146 3.45 -10.76 -14.84
N SER A 147 3.75 -10.48 -13.57
CA SER A 147 5.09 -10.70 -13.02
C SER A 147 5.35 -12.20 -12.84
N ARG A 148 6.31 -12.74 -13.60
CA ARG A 148 6.58 -14.19 -13.66
C ARG A 148 6.96 -14.81 -12.31
N ASP A 149 7.60 -14.04 -11.42
CA ASP A 149 8.19 -14.56 -10.18
C ASP A 149 7.78 -13.81 -8.89
N GLY A 150 7.17 -12.61 -8.97
CA GLY A 150 6.94 -11.74 -7.80
C GLY A 150 5.48 -11.57 -7.33
N GLY A 151 4.53 -11.54 -8.25
CA GLY A 151 3.16 -11.12 -7.92
C GLY A 151 2.42 -12.04 -6.95
N ARG A 152 2.80 -13.32 -6.90
CA ARG A 152 2.21 -14.29 -5.97
C ARG A 152 2.33 -13.85 -4.51
N GLN A 153 3.46 -13.26 -4.11
CA GLN A 153 3.71 -12.87 -2.72
C GLN A 153 2.85 -11.68 -2.30
N VAL A 154 2.62 -10.73 -3.22
CA VAL A 154 1.69 -9.61 -3.00
C VAL A 154 0.28 -10.14 -2.86
N LEU A 155 -0.13 -11.09 -3.71
CA LEU A 155 -1.44 -11.71 -3.64
C LEU A 155 -1.65 -12.48 -2.33
N GLU A 156 -0.66 -13.25 -1.89
CA GLU A 156 -0.74 -13.98 -0.61
C GLU A 156 -0.86 -13.03 0.60
N LYS A 157 -0.26 -11.84 0.53
CA LYS A 157 -0.41 -10.80 1.57
C LYS A 157 -1.71 -10.01 1.50
N MET A 158 -2.30 -9.88 0.31
CA MET A 158 -3.55 -9.13 0.10
C MET A 158 -4.81 -10.00 0.17
N LEU A 159 -4.70 -11.31 -0.03
CA LEU A 159 -5.80 -12.25 0.05
C LEU A 159 -5.86 -12.89 1.44
N PRO A 160 -7.05 -12.98 2.06
CA PRO A 160 -7.21 -13.79 3.26
C PRO A 160 -6.94 -15.27 2.94
N SER A 161 -5.75 -15.76 3.31
CA SER A 161 -5.38 -17.18 3.39
C SER A 161 -5.88 -18.06 2.22
N VAL A 162 -5.47 -17.74 1.00
CA VAL A 162 -5.58 -18.65 -0.15
C VAL A 162 -4.17 -19.21 -0.39
N SER A 163 -3.94 -20.49 -0.06
CA SER A 163 -2.66 -21.12 -0.38
C SER A 163 -2.62 -21.46 -1.87
N PHE A 164 -1.68 -20.86 -2.59
CA PHE A 164 -1.42 -21.19 -3.99
C PHE A 164 -0.45 -22.38 -4.12
N ASP A 165 -0.62 -23.41 -3.30
CA ASP A 165 0.19 -24.62 -3.38
C ASP A 165 -0.21 -25.41 -4.62
N THR A 166 0.46 -25.13 -5.73
CA THR A 166 0.44 -25.98 -6.91
C THR A 166 1.89 -26.26 -7.30
N GLU A 167 2.28 -27.53 -7.15
CA GLU A 167 3.63 -28.07 -7.40
C GLU A 167 4.02 -28.02 -8.89
N ASP A 168 3.13 -27.59 -9.78
CA ASP A 168 3.36 -27.51 -11.20
C ASP A 168 3.60 -26.06 -11.63
N GLY A 169 4.87 -25.67 -11.77
CA GLY A 169 5.34 -24.37 -12.26
C GLY A 169 4.96 -24.04 -13.71
N ARG A 170 3.65 -24.04 -14.05
CA ARG A 170 3.12 -23.69 -15.37
C ARG A 170 2.24 -22.45 -15.28
N CYS A 171 2.87 -21.28 -15.36
CA CYS A 171 2.19 -19.99 -15.54
C CYS A 171 1.70 -19.71 -16.98
N ALA A 172 1.88 -20.66 -17.91
CA ALA A 172 1.53 -20.46 -19.33
C ALA A 172 0.02 -20.28 -19.61
N PRO A 173 -0.91 -21.03 -18.97
CA PRO A 173 -2.36 -20.83 -19.18
C PRO A 173 -2.89 -19.55 -18.54
N LEU A 174 -2.23 -19.07 -17.48
CA LEU A 174 -2.60 -17.82 -16.81
C LEU A 174 -2.22 -16.60 -17.64
N GLN A 175 -1.14 -16.63 -18.42
CA GLN A 175 -0.75 -15.53 -19.31
C GLN A 175 -1.74 -15.31 -20.47
N SER A 176 -2.32 -16.37 -21.03
CA SER A 176 -3.35 -16.24 -22.08
C SER A 176 -4.69 -15.74 -21.49
N LEU A 177 -5.12 -16.32 -20.37
CA LEU A 177 -6.29 -15.83 -19.62
C LEU A 177 -6.11 -14.38 -19.17
N PHE A 178 -4.89 -14.00 -18.80
CA PHE A 178 -4.52 -12.65 -18.42
C PHE A 178 -4.66 -11.68 -19.60
N THR A 179 -4.18 -12.04 -20.78
CA THR A 179 -4.25 -11.17 -21.97
C THR A 179 -5.72 -10.92 -22.33
N GLU A 180 -6.52 -11.99 -22.37
CA GLU A 180 -7.97 -11.92 -22.59
C GLU A 180 -8.71 -11.14 -21.49
N CYS A 181 -8.39 -11.37 -20.21
CA CYS A 181 -9.03 -10.65 -19.10
C CYS A 181 -8.61 -9.18 -19.06
N SER A 182 -7.36 -8.85 -19.37
CA SER A 182 -6.89 -7.46 -19.42
C SER A 182 -7.58 -6.71 -20.55
N GLU A 183 -7.67 -7.30 -21.74
CA GLU A 183 -8.42 -6.73 -22.87
C GLU A 183 -9.90 -6.61 -22.54
N ALA A 184 -10.52 -7.63 -21.96
CA ALA A 184 -11.92 -7.58 -21.53
C ALA A 184 -12.18 -6.54 -20.45
N LEU A 185 -11.24 -6.30 -19.54
CA LEU A 185 -11.36 -5.29 -18.49
C LEU A 185 -11.14 -3.89 -19.07
N PHE A 186 -10.21 -3.71 -20.00
CA PHE A 186 -10.08 -2.47 -20.78
C PHE A 186 -11.33 -2.19 -21.63
N GLN A 187 -11.90 -3.22 -22.25
CA GLN A 187 -13.14 -3.15 -23.01
C GLN A 187 -14.31 -2.77 -22.09
N SER A 188 -14.43 -3.42 -20.93
CA SER A 188 -15.46 -3.12 -19.92
C SER A 188 -15.33 -1.70 -19.36
N LEU A 189 -14.11 -1.22 -19.13
CA LEU A 189 -13.87 0.17 -18.71
C LEU A 189 -14.23 1.18 -19.81
N ARG A 190 -14.07 0.81 -21.09
CA ARG A 190 -14.52 1.62 -22.24
C ARG A 190 -16.04 1.56 -22.46
N GLU A 191 -16.67 0.43 -22.20
CA GLU A 191 -18.12 0.28 -22.36
C GLU A 191 -18.90 0.94 -21.21
N ALA A 192 -18.37 0.90 -19.98
CA ALA A 192 -18.93 1.64 -18.86
C ALA A 192 -18.99 3.17 -19.13
N THR A 193 -18.08 3.70 -19.95
CA THR A 193 -18.11 5.10 -20.41
C THR A 193 -19.19 5.40 -21.44
N ASP A 194 -19.42 4.54 -22.43
CA ASP A 194 -20.47 4.77 -23.43
C ASP A 194 -21.87 4.83 -22.78
N VAL A 195 -22.09 4.05 -21.72
CA VAL A 195 -23.35 4.08 -20.97
C VAL A 195 -23.47 5.34 -20.11
N SER A 196 -22.38 5.82 -19.50
CA SER A 196 -22.37 7.05 -18.69
C SER A 196 -22.55 8.31 -19.54
N ASP A 197 -21.88 8.39 -20.69
CA ASP A 197 -21.99 9.49 -21.65
C ASP A 197 -23.36 9.50 -22.36
N ALA A 198 -23.92 8.32 -22.67
CA ALA A 198 -25.29 8.21 -23.19
C ALA A 198 -26.35 8.66 -22.18
N LEU A 199 -26.15 8.43 -20.89
CA LEU A 199 -27.08 8.87 -19.84
C LEU A 199 -26.97 10.37 -19.55
N THR A 200 -25.79 10.98 -19.70
CA THR A 200 -25.63 12.44 -19.57
C THR A 200 -26.10 13.20 -20.82
N GLY A 201 -26.00 12.61 -22.02
CA GLY A 201 -26.51 13.20 -23.26
C GLY A 201 -28.04 13.16 -23.43
N VAL A 202 -28.76 12.35 -22.67
CA VAL A 202 -30.24 12.25 -22.69
C VAL A 202 -30.90 13.19 -21.65
N LEU A 203 -30.10 13.84 -20.79
CA LEU A 203 -30.57 14.74 -19.72
C LEU A 203 -30.29 16.24 -20.00
N VAL A 204 -29.97 16.62 -21.24
CA VAL A 204 -29.87 18.03 -21.71
C VAL A 204 -30.96 18.31 -22.73
#